data_AF-A0A602ZDK3-F1
#
_entry.id   AF-A0A602ZDK3-F1
#
_cell.length_a   1.000
_cell.length_b   1.000
_cell.length_c   1.000
_cell.angle_alpha   90.00
_cell.angle_beta   90.00
_cell.angle_gamma   90.00
#
_symmetry.space_group_name_H-M   'P 1'
#
loop_
_entity.id
_entity.type
_entity.pdbx_description
1 polymer ?
#
loop_
_entity_poly.entity_id
_entity_poly.type
_entity_poly.pdbx_seq_one_letter_code
_entity_poly.pdbx_strand_id
1 'polypeptide(L)'
;MFSDARAARLAALVMYAWDMCDRDLHCLSPVPDPRISAAGWEVTAYITGGDKLIRSGNGIRRKVLDVCPQSDDRVCYGYLAKNGEGEYIVAIRGTDGAEEWPDDFDFIPRRPDRPLQGLVDGGFYGIYSSLQLNIPDG
;
A
#
# COMPACT_ATOMS: atom_id res chain seq x y z
N MET A 1 -24.88 8.76 -16.20
CA MET A 1 -23.55 8.17 -15.93
C MET A 1 -22.60 9.31 -15.70
N PHE A 2 -22.13 9.51 -14.47
CA PHE A 2 -21.11 10.53 -14.18
C PHE A 2 -19.76 9.92 -14.51
N SER A 3 -19.07 10.43 -15.53
CA SER A 3 -17.67 10.09 -15.81
C SER A 3 -16.79 11.21 -15.27
N ASP A 4 -16.07 10.95 -14.19
CA ASP A 4 -15.01 11.84 -13.74
C ASP A 4 -13.70 11.43 -14.42
N ALA A 5 -13.34 12.14 -15.49
CA ALA A 5 -12.12 11.89 -16.25
C ALA A 5 -10.84 12.12 -15.43
N ARG A 6 -10.89 12.95 -14.38
CA ARG A 6 -9.75 13.12 -13.46
C ARG A 6 -9.64 11.89 -12.57
N ALA A 7 -10.74 11.44 -11.97
CA ALA A 7 -10.74 10.24 -11.13
C ALA A 7 -10.27 9.00 -11.91
N ALA A 8 -10.71 8.83 -13.16
CA ALA A 8 -10.27 7.72 -14.02
C ALA A 8 -8.75 7.76 -14.28
N ARG A 9 -8.19 8.94 -14.54
CA ARG A 9 -6.74 9.11 -14.73
C ARG A 9 -5.95 8.83 -13.46
N LEU A 10 -6.44 9.27 -12.30
CA LEU A 10 -5.80 8.98 -11.01
C LEU A 10 -5.90 7.49 -10.64
N ALA A 11 -7.04 6.85 -10.89
CA ALA A 11 -7.21 5.41 -10.67
C ALA A 11 -6.23 4.58 -11.52
N ALA A 12 -5.94 5.01 -12.74
CA ALA A 12 -4.94 4.35 -13.58
C ALA A 12 -3.54 4.31 -12.94
N LEU A 13 -3.15 5.36 -12.18
CA LEU A 13 -1.88 5.38 -11.47
C LEU A 13 -1.78 4.28 -10.40
N VAL A 14 -2.90 3.92 -9.76
CA VAL A 14 -2.94 2.81 -8.80
C VAL A 14 -2.75 1.47 -9.52
N MET A 15 -3.36 1.29 -10.70
CA MET A 15 -3.13 0.10 -11.52
C MET A 15 -1.67 0.01 -11.99
N TYR A 16 -1.05 1.14 -12.34
CA TYR A 16 0.37 1.17 -12.71
C TYR A 16 1.27 0.82 -11.51
N ALA A 17 0.92 1.24 -10.30
CA ALA A 17 1.61 0.83 -9.08
C ALA A 17 1.51 -0.68 -8.83
N TRP A 18 0.33 -1.26 -9.07
CA TRP A 18 0.12 -2.71 -9.02
C TRP A 18 1.06 -3.43 -10.00
N ASP A 19 0.93 -3.15 -11.30
CA ASP A 19 1.71 -3.81 -12.36
C ASP A 19 3.23 -3.62 -12.20
N MET A 20 3.65 -2.52 -11.58
CA MET A 20 5.05 -2.23 -11.28
C MET A 20 5.58 -3.09 -10.12
N CYS A 21 4.86 -3.13 -8.99
CA CYS A 21 5.32 -3.88 -7.81
C CYS A 21 5.14 -5.39 -7.98
N ASP A 22 4.07 -5.85 -8.64
CA ASP A 22 3.67 -7.27 -8.76
C ASP A 22 4.72 -8.16 -9.45
N ARG A 23 5.58 -7.57 -10.29
CA ARG A 23 6.67 -8.31 -10.97
C ARG A 23 7.66 -8.94 -9.99
N ASP A 24 7.96 -8.22 -8.92
CA ASP A 24 8.81 -8.66 -7.82
C ASP A 24 8.51 -7.77 -6.61
N LEU A 25 7.64 -8.27 -5.73
CA LEU A 25 7.19 -7.54 -4.55
C LEU A 25 8.36 -7.14 -3.64
N HIS A 26 9.47 -7.89 -3.61
CA HIS A 26 10.61 -7.61 -2.73
C HIS A 26 11.63 -6.66 -3.38
N CYS A 27 11.49 -6.32 -4.65
CA CYS A 27 12.23 -5.22 -5.25
C CYS A 27 11.71 -3.89 -4.69
N LEU A 28 12.44 -3.28 -3.76
CA LEU A 28 12.01 -2.05 -3.06
C LEU A 28 12.14 -0.76 -3.89
N SER A 29 12.66 -0.89 -5.11
CA SER A 29 12.84 0.20 -6.07
C SER A 29 12.73 -0.33 -7.50
N PRO A 30 11.57 -0.90 -7.89
CA PRO A 30 11.40 -1.50 -9.21
C PRO A 30 11.48 -0.42 -10.29
N VAL A 31 11.82 -0.81 -11.52
CA VAL A 31 11.83 0.13 -12.65
C VAL A 31 10.42 0.73 -12.82
N PRO A 32 10.25 2.06 -12.85
CA PRO A 32 8.94 2.69 -13.01
C PRO A 32 8.20 2.21 -14.25
N ASP A 33 6.89 1.99 -14.11
CA ASP A 33 6.05 1.65 -15.25
C ASP A 33 6.04 2.80 -16.28
N PRO A 34 6.33 2.54 -17.57
CA PRO A 34 6.42 3.60 -18.57
C PRO A 34 5.13 4.39 -18.74
N ARG A 35 3.96 3.82 -18.41
CA ARG A 35 2.66 4.52 -18.48
C ARG A 35 2.57 5.67 -17.47
N ILE A 36 3.34 5.65 -16.39
CA ILE A 36 3.41 6.75 -15.40
C ILE A 36 3.98 8.01 -16.07
N SER A 37 5.13 7.88 -16.73
CA SER A 37 5.75 8.97 -17.50
C SER A 37 4.88 9.43 -18.68
N ALA A 38 4.25 8.49 -19.40
CA ALA A 38 3.32 8.81 -20.47
C ALA A 38 2.09 9.60 -19.99
N ALA A 39 1.70 9.43 -18.72
CA ALA A 39 0.64 10.20 -18.07
C ALA A 39 1.12 11.56 -17.49
N GLY A 40 2.38 11.93 -17.70
CA GLY A 40 2.96 13.20 -17.26
C GLY A 40 3.51 13.20 -15.83
N TRP A 41 3.77 12.02 -15.25
CA TRP A 41 4.25 11.87 -13.88
C TRP A 41 5.68 11.30 -13.84
N GLU A 42 6.51 11.83 -12.95
CA GLU A 42 7.86 11.37 -12.67
C GLU A 42 7.90 10.74 -11.28
N VAL A 43 8.29 9.47 -11.18
CA VAL A 43 8.48 8.79 -9.89
C VAL A 43 9.69 9.38 -9.18
N THR A 44 9.50 9.82 -7.92
CA THR A 44 10.55 10.44 -7.10
C THR A 44 10.94 9.62 -5.88
N ALA A 45 10.07 8.72 -5.44
CA ALA A 45 10.34 7.80 -4.33
C ALA A 45 9.40 6.59 -4.39
N TYR A 46 9.77 5.53 -3.67
CA TYR A 46 8.98 4.30 -3.55
C TYR A 46 8.32 4.21 -2.18
N ILE A 47 7.13 3.61 -2.13
CA ILE A 47 6.43 3.30 -0.89
C ILE A 47 6.67 1.82 -0.60
N THR A 48 7.18 1.54 0.60
CA THR A 48 7.50 0.18 1.04
C THR A 48 6.87 -0.10 2.39
N GLY A 49 6.49 -1.34 2.66
CA GLY A 49 5.81 -1.71 3.90
C GLY A 49 6.00 -3.19 4.22
N GLY A 50 5.56 -3.61 5.41
CA GLY A 50 5.50 -5.02 5.75
C GLY A 50 4.25 -5.64 5.13
N ASP A 51 4.40 -6.78 4.44
CA ASP A 51 3.26 -7.50 3.84
C ASP A 51 2.77 -8.67 4.71
N LYS A 52 3.53 -9.01 5.76
CA LYS A 52 3.22 -10.16 6.61
C LYS A 52 2.15 -9.83 7.64
N LEU A 53 0.93 -10.27 7.37
CA LEU A 53 -0.16 -10.31 8.34
C LEU A 53 0.05 -11.48 9.30
N ILE A 54 0.29 -11.19 10.58
CA ILE A 54 0.30 -12.16 11.67
C ILE A 54 -1.10 -12.28 12.24
N ARG A 55 -1.58 -13.52 12.37
CA ARG A 55 -2.69 -13.86 13.28
C ARG A 55 -2.13 -13.95 14.71
N SER A 56 -2.23 -12.89 15.49
CA SER A 56 -1.81 -12.91 16.89
C SER A 56 -3.01 -13.18 17.80
N GLY A 57 -2.93 -14.25 18.60
CA GLY A 57 -4.01 -14.64 19.51
C GLY A 57 -3.64 -15.85 20.37
N ASN A 58 -3.36 -15.63 21.66
CA ASN A 58 -3.09 -16.72 22.62
C ASN A 58 -4.37 -17.38 23.15
N GLY A 59 -5.50 -17.26 22.44
CA GLY A 59 -6.79 -17.75 22.92
C GLY A 59 -7.76 -18.07 21.78
N ILE A 60 -8.68 -18.99 22.05
CA ILE A 60 -9.62 -19.63 21.11
C ILE A 60 -10.56 -18.63 20.40
N ARG A 61 -10.56 -17.34 20.76
CA ARG A 61 -11.52 -16.32 20.28
C ARG A 61 -10.95 -14.96 19.89
N ARG A 62 -9.63 -14.80 19.75
CA ARG A 62 -9.07 -13.48 19.41
C ARG A 62 -7.98 -13.62 18.38
N LYS A 63 -8.38 -13.82 17.12
CA LYS A 63 -7.49 -13.59 15.98
C LYS A 63 -7.34 -12.07 15.88
N VAL A 64 -6.16 -11.52 16.11
CA VAL A 64 -5.81 -10.16 15.69
C VAL A 64 -5.06 -10.32 14.39
N LEU A 65 -5.57 -9.75 13.30
CA LEU A 65 -4.78 -9.56 12.08
C LEU A 65 -3.94 -8.31 12.31
N ASP A 66 -2.64 -8.48 12.50
CA ASP A 66 -1.70 -7.37 12.69
C ASP A 66 -0.49 -7.58 11.80
N VAL A 67 0.13 -6.50 11.31
CA VAL A 67 1.36 -6.61 10.53
C VAL A 67 2.53 -6.75 11.51
N CYS A 68 3.45 -7.67 11.25
CA CYS A 68 4.66 -7.77 12.06
C CYS A 68 5.51 -6.50 11.85
N PRO A 69 5.75 -5.66 12.89
CA PRO A 69 6.54 -4.43 12.72
C PRO A 69 8.01 -4.71 12.42
N GLN A 70 8.45 -5.97 12.62
CA GLN A 70 9.83 -6.44 12.55
C GLN A 70 10.03 -7.45 11.42
N SER A 71 9.09 -7.59 10.47
CA SER A 71 9.36 -8.50 9.36
C SER A 71 10.42 -7.89 8.46
N ASP A 72 11.51 -8.64 8.26
CA ASP A 72 12.46 -8.45 7.15
C ASP A 72 11.76 -8.59 5.76
N ASP A 73 10.48 -8.95 5.76
CA ASP A 73 9.57 -9.13 4.64
C ASP A 73 8.96 -7.80 4.17
N ARG A 74 9.83 -6.84 3.82
CA ARG A 74 9.39 -5.58 3.21
C ARG A 74 9.11 -5.78 1.73
N VAL A 75 8.06 -5.12 1.26
CA VAL A 75 7.63 -5.16 -0.13
C VAL A 75 7.39 -3.76 -0.70
N CYS A 76 7.42 -3.66 -2.03
CA CYS A 76 6.92 -2.54 -2.80
C CYS A 76 5.39 -2.45 -2.65
N TYR A 77 4.94 -1.30 -2.14
CA TYR A 77 3.53 -0.92 -2.05
C TYR A 77 3.16 0.17 -3.06
N GLY A 78 4.12 0.79 -3.73
CA GLY A 78 3.86 1.76 -4.79
C GLY A 78 4.90 2.87 -4.80
N TYR A 79 4.45 4.10 -5.05
CA TYR A 79 5.37 5.21 -5.32
C TYR A 79 4.79 6.60 -5.01
N LEU A 80 5.69 7.56 -4.84
CA LEU A 80 5.44 8.99 -4.90
C LEU A 80 5.85 9.49 -6.29
N ALA A 81 5.00 10.30 -6.92
CA ALA A 81 5.34 10.95 -8.18
C ALA A 81 4.95 12.42 -8.18
N LYS A 82 5.65 13.20 -9.01
CA LYS A 82 5.37 14.63 -9.27
C LYS A 82 5.07 14.86 -10.74
N ASN A 83 4.32 15.90 -11.07
CA ASN A 83 4.17 16.37 -12.45
C ASN A 83 4.86 17.72 -12.68
N GLY A 84 4.86 18.20 -13.92
CA GLY A 84 5.47 19.49 -14.30
C GLY A 84 4.80 20.73 -13.71
N GLU A 85 3.60 20.59 -13.14
CA GLU A 85 2.85 21.66 -12.46
C GLU A 85 3.18 21.73 -10.96
N GLY A 86 4.01 20.81 -10.45
CA GLY A 86 4.35 20.72 -9.03
C GLY A 86 3.31 19.99 -8.18
N GLU A 87 2.34 19.31 -8.80
CA GLU A 87 1.44 18.41 -8.07
C GLU A 87 2.18 17.12 -7.68
N TYR A 88 1.83 16.58 -6.52
CA TYR A 88 2.32 15.29 -6.04
C TYR A 88 1.17 14.30 -5.87
N ILE A 89 1.44 13.04 -6.20
CA ILE A 89 0.54 11.91 -5.93
C ILE A 89 1.30 10.79 -5.23
N VAL A 90 0.59 10.08 -4.37
CA VAL A 90 1.04 8.81 -3.80
C VAL A 90 0.09 7.73 -4.32
N ALA A 91 0.64 6.74 -5.01
CA ALA A 91 -0.09 5.56 -5.45
C ALA A 91 0.29 4.38 -4.54
N ILE A 92 -0.70 3.77 -3.90
CA ILE A 92 -0.53 2.62 -3.01
C ILE A 92 -1.36 1.47 -3.58
N ARG A 93 -0.73 0.35 -3.93
CA ARG A 93 -1.42 -0.87 -4.38
C ARG A 93 -2.17 -1.54 -3.23
N GLY A 94 -3.17 -2.34 -3.57
CA GLY A 94 -3.74 -3.32 -2.63
C GLY A 94 -2.76 -4.48 -2.38
N THR A 95 -3.11 -5.35 -1.43
CA THR A 95 -2.39 -6.61 -1.22
C THR A 95 -2.70 -7.61 -2.35
N ASP A 96 -1.67 -8.31 -2.83
CA ASP A 96 -1.84 -9.46 -3.72
C ASP A 96 -2.18 -10.70 -2.88
N GLY A 97 -2.94 -11.64 -3.42
CA GLY A 97 -3.37 -12.84 -2.69
C GLY A 97 -4.78 -12.77 -2.10
N ALA A 98 -5.78 -12.43 -2.92
CA ALA A 98 -7.20 -12.71 -2.64
C ALA A 98 -7.49 -14.17 -2.21
N GLU A 99 -6.53 -15.08 -2.39
CA GLU A 99 -6.59 -16.48 -1.94
C GLU A 99 -6.31 -16.67 -0.43
N GLU A 100 -5.80 -15.66 0.30
CA GLU A 100 -5.76 -15.64 1.78
C GLU A 100 -7.03 -15.06 2.42
N TRP A 101 -8.09 -14.82 1.62
CA TRP A 101 -9.36 -14.26 2.09
C TRP A 101 -10.48 -15.28 2.38
N PRO A 102 -10.26 -16.57 2.73
CA PRO A 102 -11.40 -17.42 3.02
C PRO A 102 -11.99 -17.06 4.40
N ASP A 103 -13.24 -16.62 4.34
CA ASP A 103 -14.34 -16.81 5.28
C ASP A 103 -14.42 -16.04 6.61
N ASP A 104 -13.36 -15.42 7.13
CA ASP A 104 -13.46 -14.65 8.39
C ASP A 104 -13.25 -13.15 8.16
N PHE A 105 -14.31 -12.50 7.66
CA PHE A 105 -14.53 -11.05 7.57
C PHE A 105 -14.56 -10.35 8.94
N ASP A 106 -13.67 -10.70 9.85
CA ASP A 106 -13.53 -9.98 11.10
C ASP A 106 -12.69 -8.73 10.81
N PHE A 107 -13.38 -7.68 10.35
CA PHE A 107 -12.91 -6.30 10.48
C PHE A 107 -12.69 -6.06 11.96
N ILE A 108 -11.47 -6.31 12.46
CA ILE A 108 -11.17 -6.20 13.87
C ILE A 108 -10.94 -4.72 14.15
N PRO A 109 -11.87 -4.04 14.84
CA PRO A 109 -11.73 -2.62 15.06
C PRO A 109 -10.55 -2.42 16.02
N ARG A 110 -9.55 -1.67 15.57
CA ARG A 110 -8.39 -1.26 16.34
C ARG A 110 -8.49 0.22 16.63
N ARG A 111 -8.09 0.61 17.83
CA ARG A 111 -7.81 2.01 18.14
C ARG A 111 -6.39 2.32 17.64
N PRO A 112 -6.21 3.26 16.70
CA PRO A 112 -4.88 3.62 16.24
C PRO A 112 -4.11 4.37 17.34
N ASP A 113 -2.80 4.45 17.19
CA ASP A 113 -1.94 5.21 18.10
C ASP A 113 -2.22 6.72 17.95
N ARG A 114 -1.97 7.47 19.03
CA ARG A 114 -2.14 8.94 18.99
C ARG A 114 -1.21 9.54 17.92
N PRO A 115 -1.66 10.57 17.16
CA PRO A 115 -2.82 11.43 17.39
C PRO A 115 -4.13 10.97 16.74
N LEU A 116 -4.15 9.81 16.05
CA LEU A 116 -5.34 9.34 15.37
C LEU A 116 -6.44 8.95 16.37
N GLN A 117 -7.70 9.15 15.98
CA GLN A 117 -8.88 8.88 16.80
C GLN A 117 -9.89 8.02 16.05
N GLY A 118 -10.83 7.43 16.79
CA GLY A 118 -11.84 6.52 16.25
C GLY A 118 -11.39 5.06 16.25
N LEU A 119 -12.11 4.25 15.49
CA LEU A 119 -11.78 2.85 15.23
C LEU A 119 -11.46 2.71 13.75
N VAL A 120 -10.41 1.95 13.46
CA VAL A 120 -9.98 1.60 12.11
C VAL A 120 -9.90 0.08 12.00
N ASP A 121 -9.85 -0.45 10.79
CA ASP A 121 -9.55 -1.86 10.60
C ASP A 121 -8.09 -2.16 11.03
N GLY A 122 -7.89 -3.23 11.79
CA GLY A 122 -6.58 -3.62 12.30
C GLY A 122 -5.57 -3.98 11.20
N GLY A 123 -6.02 -4.64 10.13
CA GLY A 123 -5.18 -5.04 9.01
C GLY A 123 -4.72 -3.83 8.20
N PHE A 124 -5.66 -2.97 7.78
CA PHE A 124 -5.32 -1.74 7.06
C PHE A 124 -4.44 -0.81 7.90
N TYR A 125 -4.70 -0.69 9.20
CA TYR A 125 -3.85 0.09 10.09
C TYR A 125 -2.46 -0.51 10.24
N GLY A 126 -2.35 -1.83 10.37
CA GLY A 126 -1.07 -2.54 10.41
C GLY A 126 -0.21 -2.21 9.20
N ILE A 127 -0.76 -2.38 7.99
CA ILE A 127 -0.06 -2.06 6.74
C ILE A 127 0.33 -0.58 6.72
N TYR A 128 -0.64 0.32 6.94
CA TYR A 128 -0.43 1.77 6.91
C TYR A 128 0.67 2.20 7.88
N SER A 129 0.67 1.67 9.11
CA SER A 129 1.67 1.99 10.14
C SER A 129 3.07 1.49 9.82
N SER A 130 3.19 0.50 8.93
CA SER A 130 4.47 -0.06 8.47
C SER A 130 5.05 0.68 7.25
N LEU A 131 4.26 1.52 6.58
CA LEU A 131 4.67 2.19 5.36
C LEU A 131 5.84 3.15 5.63
N GLN A 132 6.82 3.10 4.73
CA GLN A 132 7.97 4.00 4.69
C GLN A 132 8.19 4.51 3.27
N LEU A 133 8.63 5.76 3.18
CA LEU A 133 9.08 6.37 1.94
C LEU A 133 10.56 6.02 1.74
N ASN A 134 10.87 5.37 0.62
CA ASN A 134 12.23 5.05 0.21
C ASN A 134 12.62 5.96 -0.97
N ILE A 135 13.59 6.84 -0.76
CA ILE A 135 14.13 7.70 -1.82
C ILE A 135 15.29 6.92 -2.45
N PRO A 136 15.26 6.62 -3.77
CA PRO A 136 16.37 5.96 -4.44
C PRO A 136 17.64 6.75 -4.20
N ASP A 137 18.72 6.08 -3.82
CA ASP A 137 20.04 6.69 -3.76
C ASP A 137 20.32 7.38 -5.11
N GLY A 138 20.74 8.65 -5.05
CA GLY A 138 21.07 9.45 -6.23
C GLY A 138 22.28 8.92 -7.00
#